data_AF-A0A7Y4QDM8-F1
#
_entry.id   AF-A0A7Y4QDM8-F1
#
_cell.length_a   1.000
_cell.length_b   1.000
_cell.length_c   1.000
_cell.angle_alpha   90.00
_cell.angle_beta   90.00
_cell.angle_gamma   90.00
#
_symmetry.space_group_name_H-M   'P 1'
#
loop_
_entity.id
_entity.type
_entity.pdbx_description
1 polymer ?
#
loop_
_entity_poly.entity_id
_entity_poly.type
_entity_poly.pdbx_seq_one_letter_code
_entity_poly.pdbx_strand_id
1 'polypeptide(L)'
;METTRTQSDIDDAREQQELEDARKECRRIIERHISSSKILGHADVKAYEIAMSDENLASQGKITNKEKIRYIRKEVGDKMIKWLVKEAADLEKKVRGGIAAASGKWISSTKAQWWISQLEEKSVPFHQKHLFITKKAEQEGMSDVKSFEAFVKNWQIVAEQAEKLRQTKAPVIAQLTSTDVPEIAAFRSKEQFIALPWKKRKALLETVAAAVTAKEQLMPHLYKKAKEMLDGAAYNNALSSNKVGAWLRRIFSSGHTSNDIEKFLNNEGSMPLQRLIENWSRASKHFQDIQKRREKLGPQSPRGFHFVHMDVFLNWEWDRRSTYLEEAEHRFNDIRDESYVFLKIRHELDAEDWDSAQELIGSVKRELDDGTLLMSAENRAKLQSLENYLRVHRKDDKTEKKEEKHPTPTEMQDEMRSLIMQLPHQLRRMYINALNKGYQSFWAMTTLMYNRVWCHQHNFLDPGKEVVLERNSREPTAQRRKHGHSDYGFEANVMKGENNDRGAARNQSGVRGAQVLFTNEQSTENLVEEINVQKNDRNFWYWTSIIPEGVQYSQHLEVVTALHPRMKKLARMMQERGVNLGIGFDHYDALPDHVATR
;
A
#
# COMPACT_ATOMS: atom_id res chain seq x y z
N MET A 1 25.01 -10.66 59.98
CA MET A 1 23.90 -11.50 59.44
C MET A 1 24.07 -11.53 57.94
N GLU A 2 24.71 -12.58 57.43
CA GLU A 2 24.76 -12.85 56.00
C GLU A 2 23.39 -13.38 55.58
N THR A 3 22.67 -12.63 54.75
CA THR A 3 21.42 -13.09 54.13
C THR A 3 21.74 -14.20 53.14
N THR A 4 21.42 -15.44 53.51
CA THR A 4 21.49 -16.62 52.65
C THR A 4 20.51 -16.44 51.48
N ARG A 5 21.02 -16.18 50.28
CA ARG A 5 20.21 -16.16 49.05
C ARG A 5 19.61 -17.55 48.82
N THR A 6 18.33 -17.62 48.44
CA THR A 6 17.70 -18.90 48.12
C THR A 6 18.16 -19.40 46.74
N GLN A 7 18.11 -20.72 46.49
CA GLN A 7 18.49 -21.30 45.20
C GLN A 7 17.66 -20.71 44.03
N SER A 8 16.39 -20.37 44.30
CA SER A 8 15.50 -19.70 43.34
C SER A 8 16.01 -18.32 42.94
N ASP A 9 16.50 -17.52 43.90
CA ASP A 9 17.05 -16.18 43.63
C ASP A 9 18.33 -16.25 42.77
N ILE A 10 19.09 -17.34 42.91
CA ILE A 10 20.31 -17.60 42.14
C ILE A 10 19.96 -17.99 40.70
N ASP A 11 18.93 -18.82 40.51
CA ASP A 11 18.50 -19.27 39.19
C ASP A 11 17.83 -18.14 38.38
N ASP A 12 17.00 -17.30 39.02
CA ASP A 12 16.39 -16.13 38.37
C ASP A 12 17.42 -15.09 37.95
N ALA A 13 18.44 -14.84 38.80
CA ALA A 13 19.54 -13.96 38.46
C ALA A 13 20.38 -14.49 37.29
N ARG A 14 20.57 -15.82 37.21
CA ARG A 14 21.27 -16.45 36.09
C ARG A 14 20.48 -16.32 34.79
N GLU A 15 19.17 -16.55 34.81
CA GLU A 15 18.32 -16.42 33.62
C GLU A 15 18.22 -14.96 33.14
N GLN A 16 18.16 -14.00 34.06
CA GLN A 16 18.18 -12.59 33.70
C GLN A 16 19.51 -12.19 33.04
N GLN A 17 20.63 -12.73 33.54
CA GLN A 17 21.94 -12.54 32.92
C GLN A 17 22.00 -13.16 31.52
N GLU A 18 21.51 -14.39 31.35
CA GLU A 18 21.47 -15.07 30.05
C GLU A 18 20.58 -14.35 29.02
N LEU A 19 19.48 -13.75 29.46
CA LEU A 19 18.60 -12.92 28.63
C LEU A 19 19.34 -11.68 28.14
N GLU A 20 20.02 -10.99 29.05
CA GLU A 20 20.79 -9.80 28.70
C GLU A 20 21.97 -10.14 27.77
N ASP A 21 22.61 -11.29 27.98
CA ASP A 21 23.67 -11.78 27.09
C ASP A 21 23.12 -12.12 25.69
N ALA A 22 21.92 -12.71 25.60
CA ALA A 22 21.26 -12.97 24.32
C ALA A 22 20.92 -11.67 23.58
N ARG A 23 20.41 -10.66 24.28
CA ARG A 23 20.18 -9.31 23.73
C ARG A 23 21.47 -8.69 23.22
N LYS A 24 22.52 -8.72 24.04
CA LYS A 24 23.84 -8.17 23.70
C LYS A 24 24.46 -8.86 22.50
N GLU A 25 24.36 -10.18 22.37
CA GLU A 25 24.95 -10.87 21.21
C GLU A 25 24.23 -10.51 19.91
N CYS A 26 22.89 -10.48 19.92
CA CYS A 26 22.11 -10.05 18.75
C CYS A 26 22.38 -8.58 18.39
N ARG A 27 22.41 -7.70 19.39
CA ARG A 27 22.81 -6.29 19.23
C ARG A 27 24.20 -6.19 18.60
N ARG A 28 25.17 -6.97 19.09
CA ARG A 28 26.55 -6.99 18.58
C ARG A 28 26.62 -7.45 17.13
N ILE A 29 25.74 -8.37 16.71
CA ILE A 29 25.65 -8.77 15.29
C ILE A 29 25.21 -7.57 14.45
N ILE A 30 24.17 -6.83 14.87
CA ILE A 30 23.71 -5.63 14.15
C ILE A 30 24.81 -4.57 14.12
N GLU A 31 25.45 -4.28 15.26
CA GLU A 31 26.56 -3.31 15.36
C GLU A 31 27.76 -3.67 14.48
N ARG A 32 28.10 -4.96 14.39
CA ARG A 32 29.14 -5.45 13.47
C ARG A 32 28.79 -5.13 12.03
N HIS A 33 27.53 -5.30 11.63
CA HIS A 33 27.08 -5.03 10.27
C HIS A 33 26.87 -3.54 9.98
N ILE A 34 26.58 -2.72 10.99
CA ILE A 34 26.59 -1.25 10.86
C ILE A 34 27.98 -0.74 10.49
N SER A 35 29.03 -1.40 10.98
CA SER A 35 30.41 -1.02 10.65
C SER A 35 30.76 -1.29 9.18
N SER A 36 30.14 -2.31 8.58
CA SER A 36 30.37 -2.72 7.18
C SER A 36 29.33 -2.23 6.18
N SER A 37 28.13 -1.85 6.64
CA SER A 37 27.04 -1.33 5.81
C SER A 37 27.02 0.20 5.84
N LYS A 38 26.55 0.81 4.76
CA LYS A 38 26.29 2.25 4.74
C LYS A 38 24.80 2.57 4.91
N ILE A 39 23.93 1.57 4.80
CA ILE A 39 22.48 1.73 4.94
C ILE A 39 22.02 1.45 6.38
N LEU A 40 22.67 0.52 7.09
CA LEU A 40 22.37 0.29 8.49
C LEU A 40 23.02 1.37 9.37
N GLY A 41 22.30 1.82 10.41
CA GLY A 41 22.73 2.86 11.33
C GLY A 41 22.31 2.61 12.78
N HIS A 42 22.63 3.57 13.66
CA HIS A 42 22.27 3.48 15.08
C HIS A 42 20.75 3.47 15.29
N ALA A 43 19.98 4.04 14.35
CA ALA A 43 18.52 3.92 14.35
C ALA A 43 18.03 2.48 14.26
N ASP A 44 18.77 1.58 13.57
CA ASP A 44 18.42 0.15 13.50
C ASP A 44 18.72 -0.58 14.81
N VAL A 45 19.80 -0.21 15.50
CA VAL A 45 20.08 -0.71 16.86
C VAL A 45 18.97 -0.26 17.81
N LYS A 46 18.59 1.02 17.76
CA LYS A 46 17.52 1.56 18.60
C LYS A 46 16.17 0.89 18.30
N ALA A 47 15.86 0.65 17.03
CA ALA A 47 14.66 -0.08 16.63
C ALA A 47 14.66 -1.52 17.17
N TYR A 48 15.82 -2.19 17.12
CA TYR A 48 16.03 -3.50 17.73
C TYR A 48 15.88 -3.46 19.26
N GLU A 49 16.52 -2.51 19.95
CA GLU A 49 16.46 -2.37 21.41
C GLU A 49 15.02 -2.13 21.89
N ILE A 50 14.29 -1.26 21.19
CA ILE A 50 12.86 -1.06 21.44
C ILE A 50 12.13 -2.39 21.26
N ALA A 51 12.31 -3.07 20.12
CA ALA A 51 11.63 -4.33 19.83
C ALA A 51 11.95 -5.44 20.85
N MET A 52 13.15 -5.45 21.41
CA MET A 52 13.64 -6.46 22.35
C MET A 52 13.51 -6.09 23.82
N SER A 53 12.95 -4.91 24.13
CA SER A 53 12.64 -4.50 25.50
C SER A 53 11.72 -5.51 26.20
N ASP A 54 11.80 -5.60 27.53
CA ASP A 54 10.96 -6.52 28.28
C ASP A 54 9.46 -6.26 28.08
N GLU A 55 9.06 -5.00 27.94
CA GLU A 55 7.70 -4.60 27.65
C GLU A 55 7.23 -5.13 26.28
N ASN A 56 8.04 -5.00 25.24
CA ASN A 56 7.69 -5.49 23.90
C ASN A 56 7.77 -7.01 23.76
N LEU A 57 8.71 -7.67 24.44
CA LEU A 57 8.75 -9.14 24.45
C LEU A 57 7.58 -9.72 25.25
N ALA A 58 7.20 -9.08 26.35
CA ALA A 58 6.00 -9.46 27.11
C ALA A 58 4.73 -9.27 26.27
N SER A 59 4.61 -8.16 25.53
CA SER A 59 3.49 -7.93 24.60
C SER A 59 3.47 -8.95 23.45
N GLN A 60 4.62 -9.54 23.10
CA GLN A 60 4.75 -10.66 22.16
C GLN A 60 4.46 -12.05 22.76
N GLY A 61 3.96 -12.11 24.00
CA GLY A 61 3.65 -13.35 24.71
C GLY A 61 4.89 -14.10 25.19
N LYS A 62 6.04 -13.42 25.36
CA LYS A 62 7.27 -14.00 25.93
C LYS A 62 7.39 -13.53 27.37
N ILE A 63 6.75 -14.27 28.27
CA ILE A 63 6.55 -13.87 29.66
C ILE A 63 7.76 -14.29 30.49
N THR A 64 8.23 -15.53 30.30
CA THR A 64 9.38 -16.07 31.04
C THR A 64 10.72 -15.71 30.39
N ASN A 65 11.79 -15.65 31.20
CA ASN A 65 13.13 -15.38 30.69
C ASN A 65 13.60 -16.46 29.69
N LYS A 66 13.27 -17.74 29.91
CA LYS A 66 13.54 -18.83 28.94
C LYS A 66 12.87 -18.62 27.59
N GLU A 67 11.61 -18.18 27.56
CA GLU A 67 10.89 -17.89 26.31
C GLU A 67 11.52 -16.71 25.57
N LYS A 68 11.87 -15.64 26.31
CA LYS A 68 12.56 -14.47 25.77
C LYS A 68 13.91 -14.84 25.18
N ILE A 69 14.74 -15.61 25.92
CA ILE A 69 16.06 -16.11 25.46
C ILE A 69 15.90 -16.94 24.18
N ARG A 70 14.95 -17.89 24.16
CA ARG A 70 14.70 -18.76 22.99
C ARG A 70 14.29 -17.93 21.77
N TYR A 71 13.38 -16.98 21.94
CA TYR A 71 12.90 -16.11 20.88
C TYR A 71 14.02 -15.23 20.32
N ILE A 72 14.77 -14.56 21.20
CA ILE A 72 15.91 -13.70 20.81
C ILE A 72 16.94 -14.51 20.02
N ARG A 73 17.31 -15.71 20.48
CA ARG A 73 18.33 -16.51 19.79
C ARG A 73 17.83 -17.07 18.45
N LYS A 74 16.68 -17.76 18.44
CA LYS A 74 16.21 -18.54 17.27
C LYS A 74 15.42 -17.75 16.24
N GLU A 75 14.59 -16.81 16.67
CA GLU A 75 13.74 -16.05 15.75
C GLU A 75 14.42 -14.73 15.37
N VAL A 76 14.94 -14.00 16.36
CA VAL A 76 15.53 -12.68 16.11
C VAL A 76 16.94 -12.81 15.55
N GLY A 77 17.83 -13.50 16.26
CA GLY A 77 19.22 -13.72 15.85
C GLY A 77 19.34 -14.50 14.55
N ASP A 78 18.75 -15.70 14.52
CA ASP A 78 18.95 -16.63 13.41
C ASP A 78 18.16 -16.32 12.14
N LYS A 79 17.00 -15.66 12.24
CA LYS A 79 16.15 -15.37 11.08
C LYS A 79 16.08 -13.88 10.78
N MET A 80 15.56 -13.07 11.69
CA MET A 80 15.27 -11.65 11.41
C MET A 80 16.54 -10.84 11.15
N ILE A 81 17.57 -10.97 11.99
CA ILE A 81 18.83 -10.24 11.82
C ILE A 81 19.56 -10.71 10.56
N LYS A 82 19.60 -12.01 10.27
CA LYS A 82 20.21 -12.53 9.03
C LYS A 82 19.47 -12.02 7.79
N TRP A 83 18.14 -12.02 7.81
CA TRP A 83 17.33 -11.46 6.73
C TRP A 83 17.58 -9.95 6.57
N LEU A 84 17.53 -9.18 7.66
CA LEU A 84 17.78 -7.74 7.67
C LEU A 84 19.14 -7.41 7.05
N VAL A 85 20.19 -8.12 7.49
CA VAL A 85 21.56 -7.93 6.98
C VAL A 85 21.63 -8.23 5.49
N LYS A 86 21.03 -9.33 5.05
CA LYS A 86 21.01 -9.73 3.63
C LYS A 86 20.27 -8.71 2.78
N GLU A 87 19.05 -8.33 3.17
CA GLU A 87 18.24 -7.36 2.44
C GLU A 87 18.88 -5.98 2.43
N ALA A 88 19.51 -5.55 3.53
CA ALA A 88 20.27 -4.31 3.54
C ALA A 88 21.44 -4.33 2.56
N ALA A 89 22.18 -5.44 2.49
CA ALA A 89 23.29 -5.59 1.54
C ALA A 89 22.79 -5.64 0.09
N ASP A 90 21.71 -6.37 -0.19
CA ASP A 90 21.12 -6.49 -1.52
C ASP A 90 20.56 -5.14 -2.00
N LEU A 91 19.83 -4.43 -1.12
CA LEU A 91 19.31 -3.09 -1.41
C LEU A 91 20.45 -2.10 -1.65
N GLU A 92 21.48 -2.12 -0.81
CA GLU A 92 22.66 -1.27 -0.95
C GLU A 92 23.35 -1.50 -2.29
N LYS A 93 23.61 -2.76 -2.63
CA LYS A 93 24.23 -3.13 -3.91
C LYS A 93 23.40 -2.67 -5.10
N LYS A 94 22.09 -2.93 -5.09
CA LYS A 94 21.16 -2.56 -6.17
C LYS A 94 21.12 -1.05 -6.37
N VAL A 95 20.91 -0.29 -5.29
CA VAL A 95 20.74 1.16 -5.43
C VAL A 95 22.07 1.83 -5.77
N ARG A 96 23.17 1.48 -5.09
CA ARG A 96 24.48 2.04 -5.44
C ARG A 96 24.87 1.72 -6.87
N GLY A 97 24.70 0.47 -7.31
CA GLY A 97 25.00 0.06 -8.67
C GLY A 97 24.19 0.85 -9.70
N GLY A 98 22.88 0.97 -9.49
CA GLY A 98 22.01 1.73 -10.37
C GLY A 98 22.30 3.25 -10.37
N ILE A 99 22.56 3.84 -9.21
CA ILE A 99 22.93 5.27 -9.11
C ILE A 99 24.30 5.54 -9.73
N ALA A 100 25.30 4.68 -9.50
CA ALA A 100 26.62 4.82 -10.10
C ALA A 100 26.55 4.71 -11.63
N ALA A 101 25.74 3.78 -12.16
CA ALA A 101 25.50 3.66 -13.59
C ALA A 101 24.80 4.90 -14.18
N ALA A 102 23.88 5.51 -13.43
CA ALA A 102 23.09 6.66 -13.89
C ALA A 102 23.77 8.02 -13.70
N SER A 103 24.65 8.17 -12.71
CA SER A 103 25.25 9.45 -12.30
C SER A 103 26.05 10.09 -13.43
N GLY A 104 25.76 11.36 -13.74
CA GLY A 104 26.38 12.12 -14.82
C GLY A 104 25.95 11.70 -16.24
N LYS A 105 25.28 10.55 -16.38
CA LYS A 105 24.79 10.04 -17.67
C LYS A 105 23.31 10.34 -17.87
N TRP A 106 22.48 9.95 -16.90
CA TRP A 106 21.02 9.98 -16.97
C TRP A 106 20.38 10.83 -15.88
N ILE A 107 21.10 11.04 -14.77
CA ILE A 107 20.75 11.97 -13.69
C ILE A 107 21.97 12.82 -13.33
N SER A 108 21.77 14.02 -12.79
CA SER A 108 22.87 14.85 -12.31
C SER A 108 23.61 14.19 -11.13
N SER A 109 24.90 14.49 -10.99
CA SER A 109 25.71 14.01 -9.86
C SER A 109 25.16 14.47 -8.51
N THR A 110 24.60 15.69 -8.43
CA THR A 110 23.91 16.18 -7.22
C THR A 110 22.69 15.33 -6.88
N LYS A 111 21.87 14.96 -7.87
CA LYS A 111 20.69 14.11 -7.63
C LYS A 111 21.10 12.68 -7.27
N ALA A 112 22.17 12.17 -7.88
CA ALA A 112 22.78 10.89 -7.51
C ALA A 112 23.24 10.89 -6.05
N GLN A 113 23.97 11.94 -5.63
CA GLN A 113 24.40 12.13 -4.23
C GLN A 113 23.20 12.23 -3.28
N TRP A 114 22.15 12.96 -3.65
CA TRP A 114 20.93 13.03 -2.85
C TRP A 114 20.32 11.64 -2.61
N TRP A 115 20.14 10.83 -3.66
CA TRP A 115 19.62 9.46 -3.52
C TRP A 115 20.48 8.59 -2.59
N ILE A 116 21.81 8.67 -2.71
CA ILE A 116 22.73 7.97 -1.81
C ILE A 116 22.59 8.50 -0.38
N SER A 117 22.51 9.81 -0.18
CA SER A 117 22.38 10.40 1.16
C SER A 117 21.12 9.96 1.91
N GLN A 118 19.99 9.80 1.20
CA GLN A 118 18.74 9.32 1.80
C GLN A 118 18.85 7.87 2.25
N LEU A 119 19.63 7.05 1.54
CA LEU A 119 19.90 5.67 1.94
C LEU A 119 20.94 5.58 3.06
N GLU A 120 21.90 6.49 3.10
CA GLU A 120 22.95 6.56 4.11
C GLU A 120 22.51 7.28 5.39
N GLU A 121 21.30 7.83 5.43
CA GLU A 121 20.81 8.60 6.57
C GLU A 121 20.71 7.71 7.83
N LYS A 122 21.66 7.89 8.76
CA LYS A 122 21.81 7.00 9.93
C LYS A 122 20.70 7.14 10.98
N SER A 123 19.94 8.22 10.93
CA SER A 123 18.77 8.51 11.78
C SER A 123 17.51 7.76 11.35
N VAL A 124 17.49 7.22 10.13
CA VAL A 124 16.32 6.54 9.57
C VAL A 124 16.56 5.02 9.62
N PRO A 125 15.64 4.21 10.17
CA PRO A 125 15.79 2.77 10.20
C PRO A 125 15.55 2.15 8.81
N PHE A 126 16.15 0.99 8.55
CA PHE A 126 16.17 0.29 7.26
C PHE A 126 14.77 0.15 6.62
N HIS A 127 13.76 -0.25 7.39
CA HIS A 127 12.40 -0.45 6.86
C HIS A 127 11.80 0.83 6.25
N GLN A 128 12.11 2.01 6.80
CA GLN A 128 11.67 3.28 6.24
C GLN A 128 12.42 3.64 4.95
N LYS A 129 13.69 3.26 4.85
CA LYS A 129 14.49 3.42 3.63
C LYS A 129 13.98 2.53 2.49
N HIS A 130 13.62 1.30 2.83
CA HIS A 130 12.98 0.37 1.89
C HIS A 130 11.64 0.94 1.38
N LEU A 131 10.78 1.41 2.28
CA LEU A 131 9.52 2.08 1.94
C LEU A 131 9.73 3.37 1.13
N PHE A 132 10.78 4.13 1.41
CA PHE A 132 11.09 5.36 0.68
C PHE A 132 11.32 5.09 -0.81
N ILE A 133 12.06 4.04 -1.16
CA ILE A 133 12.30 3.67 -2.57
C ILE A 133 10.96 3.38 -3.27
N THR A 134 10.07 2.64 -2.62
CA THR A 134 8.75 2.30 -3.16
C THR A 134 7.83 3.53 -3.25
N LYS A 135 7.76 4.37 -2.22
CA LYS A 135 6.87 5.56 -2.20
C LYS A 135 7.36 6.70 -3.10
N LYS A 136 8.67 6.87 -3.24
CA LYS A 136 9.23 7.92 -4.11
C LYS A 136 8.85 7.70 -5.57
N ALA A 137 8.62 6.43 -5.95
CA ALA A 137 8.12 6.04 -7.25
C ALA A 137 6.81 6.72 -7.65
N GLU A 138 5.86 6.64 -6.73
CA GLU A 138 4.52 7.16 -6.90
C GLU A 138 4.55 8.70 -6.98
N GLN A 139 5.35 9.33 -6.11
CA GLN A 139 5.53 10.79 -6.11
C GLN A 139 6.14 11.33 -7.41
N GLU A 140 7.14 10.64 -7.98
CA GLU A 140 7.71 11.02 -9.28
C GLU A 140 6.78 10.68 -10.47
N GLY A 141 5.55 10.19 -10.22
CA GLY A 141 4.56 9.85 -11.25
C GLY A 141 4.97 8.63 -12.08
N MET A 142 5.79 7.77 -11.48
CA MET A 142 6.17 6.48 -12.02
C MET A 142 5.42 5.38 -11.24
N SER A 143 4.09 5.51 -11.16
CA SER A 143 3.23 4.61 -10.38
C SER A 143 3.33 3.13 -10.77
N ASP A 144 3.86 2.87 -11.96
CA ASP A 144 3.94 1.53 -12.57
C ASP A 144 5.31 0.86 -12.31
N VAL A 145 6.20 1.52 -11.56
CA VAL A 145 7.54 1.01 -11.29
C VAL A 145 7.56 0.22 -9.98
N LYS A 146 7.63 -1.12 -10.11
CA LYS A 146 7.66 -2.08 -8.98
C LYS A 146 9.06 -2.27 -8.37
N SER A 147 10.11 -1.68 -8.94
CA SER A 147 11.49 -1.86 -8.46
C SER A 147 12.42 -0.67 -8.78
N PHE A 148 13.50 -0.51 -8.01
CA PHE A 148 14.48 0.54 -8.22
C PHE A 148 15.12 0.49 -9.63
N GLU A 149 15.28 -0.70 -10.20
CA GLU A 149 15.87 -0.90 -11.53
C GLU A 149 15.04 -0.25 -12.63
N ALA A 150 13.71 -0.27 -12.51
CA ALA A 150 12.85 0.42 -13.47
C ALA A 150 12.92 1.96 -13.34
N PHE A 151 13.30 2.53 -12.17
CA PHE A 151 13.64 3.96 -12.07
C PHE A 151 14.81 4.30 -12.98
N VAL A 152 15.88 3.51 -12.83
CA VAL A 152 17.12 3.70 -13.56
C VAL A 152 16.88 3.55 -15.07
N LYS A 153 16.10 2.54 -15.47
CA LYS A 153 15.71 2.34 -16.88
C LYS A 153 14.91 3.50 -17.45
N ASN A 154 13.97 4.05 -16.69
CA ASN A 154 13.22 5.23 -17.14
C ASN A 154 14.15 6.44 -17.31
N TRP A 155 15.02 6.73 -16.33
CA TRP A 155 16.03 7.79 -16.47
C TRP A 155 16.88 7.63 -17.72
N GLN A 156 17.33 6.40 -18.00
CA GLN A 156 18.07 6.05 -19.21
C GLN A 156 17.27 6.39 -20.48
N ILE A 157 16.05 5.88 -20.62
CA ILE A 157 15.23 6.05 -21.83
C ILE A 157 15.05 7.53 -22.19
N VAL A 158 14.68 8.38 -21.24
CA VAL A 158 14.47 9.82 -21.53
C VAL A 158 15.78 10.53 -21.81
N ALA A 159 16.87 10.19 -21.12
CA ALA A 159 18.17 10.78 -21.38
C ALA A 159 18.70 10.41 -22.78
N GLU A 160 18.57 9.14 -23.18
CA GLU A 160 18.97 8.65 -24.51
C GLU A 160 18.10 9.22 -25.62
N GLN A 161 16.78 9.33 -25.41
CA GLN A 161 15.89 9.98 -26.37
C GLN A 161 16.22 11.46 -26.56
N ALA A 162 16.52 12.19 -25.47
CA ALA A 162 16.95 13.58 -25.54
C ALA A 162 18.28 13.72 -26.28
N GLU A 163 19.23 12.83 -26.03
CA GLU A 163 20.53 12.82 -26.71
C GLU A 163 20.38 12.54 -28.20
N LYS A 164 19.60 11.51 -28.57
CA LYS A 164 19.28 11.20 -29.96
C LYS A 164 18.62 12.40 -30.66
N LEU A 165 17.69 13.08 -30.00
CA LEU A 165 17.03 14.25 -30.56
C LEU A 165 18.02 15.41 -30.77
N ARG A 166 18.89 15.69 -29.78
CA ARG A 166 19.96 16.68 -29.90
C ARG A 166 20.89 16.39 -31.07
N GLN A 167 21.31 15.15 -31.26
CA GLN A 167 22.24 14.75 -32.32
C GLN A 167 21.59 14.79 -33.70
N THR A 168 20.40 14.21 -33.84
CA THR A 168 19.73 14.04 -35.15
C THR A 168 19.01 15.29 -35.63
N LYS A 169 18.66 16.22 -34.73
CA LYS A 169 17.88 17.42 -35.04
C LYS A 169 18.56 18.72 -34.60
N ALA A 170 19.89 18.69 -34.40
CA ALA A 170 20.70 19.83 -33.96
C ALA A 170 20.41 21.14 -34.72
N PRO A 171 20.34 21.16 -36.07
CA PRO A 171 20.10 22.41 -36.81
C PRO A 171 18.76 23.07 -36.47
N VAL A 172 17.70 22.27 -36.34
CA VAL A 172 16.35 22.76 -36.02
C VAL A 172 16.27 23.19 -34.56
N ILE A 173 16.87 22.42 -33.64
CA ILE A 173 16.92 22.76 -32.21
C ILE A 173 17.65 24.08 -31.96
N ALA A 174 18.71 24.39 -32.74
CA ALA A 174 19.43 25.66 -32.65
C ALA A 174 18.55 26.87 -33.00
N GLN A 175 17.54 26.68 -33.86
CA GLN A 175 16.59 27.72 -34.25
C GLN A 175 15.43 27.91 -33.25
N LEU A 176 15.26 27.02 -32.27
CA LEU A 176 14.23 27.17 -31.24
C LEU A 176 14.56 28.31 -30.28
N THR A 177 13.57 29.09 -29.89
CA THR A 177 13.70 30.21 -28.95
C THR A 177 12.98 29.91 -27.64
N SER A 178 13.16 30.77 -26.63
CA SER A 178 12.38 30.70 -25.38
C SER A 178 10.87 30.92 -25.61
N THR A 179 10.50 31.58 -26.72
CA THR A 179 9.09 31.71 -27.14
C THR A 179 8.52 30.38 -27.59
N ASP A 180 9.31 29.56 -28.31
CA ASP A 180 8.89 28.23 -28.74
C ASP A 180 8.85 27.27 -27.55
N VAL A 181 9.95 27.22 -26.78
CA VAL A 181 10.13 26.35 -25.62
C VAL A 181 10.83 27.14 -24.51
N PRO A 182 10.13 27.56 -23.43
CA PRO A 182 10.70 28.41 -22.39
C PRO A 182 12.00 27.88 -21.76
N GLU A 183 12.08 26.56 -21.54
CA GLU A 183 13.23 25.88 -20.94
C GLU A 183 14.21 25.32 -22.00
N ILE A 184 14.24 25.86 -23.23
CA ILE A 184 15.09 25.32 -24.32
C ILE A 184 16.59 25.30 -23.96
N ALA A 185 17.06 26.28 -23.19
CA ALA A 185 18.45 26.33 -22.72
C ALA A 185 18.81 25.09 -21.89
N ALA A 186 17.91 24.67 -21.00
CA ALA A 186 18.08 23.48 -20.19
C ALA A 186 18.08 22.20 -21.03
N PHE A 187 17.35 22.16 -22.16
CA PHE A 187 17.38 21.00 -23.07
C PHE A 187 18.70 20.91 -23.85
N ARG A 188 19.26 22.06 -24.25
CA ARG A 188 20.53 22.15 -25.01
C ARG A 188 21.73 21.71 -24.18
N SER A 189 21.77 22.03 -22.89
CA SER A 189 22.78 21.52 -21.98
C SER A 189 22.37 20.14 -21.43
N LYS A 190 23.19 19.12 -21.68
CA LYS A 190 22.97 17.79 -21.12
C LYS A 190 22.92 17.84 -19.59
N GLU A 191 23.81 18.60 -18.97
CA GLU A 191 23.98 18.75 -17.53
C GLU A 191 22.73 19.38 -16.90
N GLN A 192 22.23 20.47 -17.48
CA GLN A 192 21.00 21.12 -17.02
C GLN A 192 19.78 20.21 -17.23
N PHE A 193 19.70 19.51 -18.37
CA PHE A 193 18.59 18.59 -18.65
C PHE A 193 18.51 17.47 -17.61
N ILE A 194 19.61 16.75 -17.33
CA ILE A 194 19.60 15.62 -16.39
C ILE A 194 19.45 16.04 -14.93
N ALA A 195 19.63 17.33 -14.61
CA ALA A 195 19.40 17.89 -13.28
C ALA A 195 17.91 18.15 -12.98
N LEU A 196 17.07 18.29 -14.00
CA LEU A 196 15.64 18.55 -13.82
C LEU A 196 14.92 17.36 -13.13
N PRO A 197 13.82 17.62 -12.39
CA PRO A 197 12.93 16.55 -11.91
C PRO A 197 12.42 15.67 -13.05
N TRP A 198 12.18 14.38 -12.80
CA TRP A 198 11.79 13.44 -13.85
C TRP A 198 10.60 13.89 -14.70
N LYS A 199 9.49 14.30 -14.07
CA LYS A 199 8.29 14.78 -14.77
C LYS A 199 8.60 15.94 -15.71
N LYS A 200 9.42 16.91 -15.24
CA LYS A 200 9.87 18.05 -16.04
C LYS A 200 10.78 17.64 -17.19
N ARG A 201 11.70 16.70 -16.98
CA ARG A 201 12.58 16.16 -18.05
C ARG A 201 11.79 15.54 -19.18
N LYS A 202 10.84 14.66 -18.83
CA LYS A 202 9.98 13.99 -19.81
C LYS A 202 9.13 15.03 -20.57
N ALA A 203 8.49 15.94 -19.85
CA ALA A 203 7.68 17.00 -20.46
C ALA A 203 8.50 17.88 -21.41
N LEU A 204 9.71 18.31 -20.99
CA LEU A 204 10.59 19.14 -21.82
C LEU A 204 11.04 18.41 -23.10
N LEU A 205 11.43 17.13 -22.99
CA LEU A 205 11.75 16.29 -24.15
C LEU A 205 10.59 16.24 -25.14
N GLU A 206 9.37 16.00 -24.66
CA GLU A 206 8.18 15.89 -25.50
C GLU A 206 7.82 17.24 -26.15
N THR A 207 7.92 18.34 -25.40
CA THR A 207 7.71 19.70 -25.91
C THR A 207 8.71 20.07 -27.00
N VAL A 208 10.01 19.76 -26.81
CA VAL A 208 11.05 20.02 -27.81
C VAL A 208 10.84 19.15 -29.05
N ALA A 209 10.53 17.86 -28.88
CA ALA A 209 10.23 16.98 -30.01
C ALA A 209 9.08 17.52 -30.86
N ALA A 210 8.00 17.98 -30.23
CA ALA A 210 6.87 18.60 -30.94
C ALA A 210 7.26 19.89 -31.66
N ALA A 211 8.05 20.76 -31.03
CA ALA A 211 8.50 22.02 -31.63
C ALA A 211 9.41 21.78 -32.85
N VAL A 212 10.31 20.80 -32.76
CA VAL A 212 11.15 20.37 -33.89
C VAL A 212 10.28 19.90 -35.04
N THR A 213 9.33 18.98 -34.80
CA THR A 213 8.46 18.47 -35.86
C THR A 213 7.62 19.56 -36.50
N ALA A 214 7.05 20.48 -35.70
CA ALA A 214 6.30 21.61 -36.24
C ALA A 214 7.15 22.53 -37.12
N LYS A 215 8.42 22.78 -36.78
CA LYS A 215 9.32 23.56 -37.65
C LYS A 215 9.68 22.81 -38.93
N GLU A 216 10.00 21.52 -38.85
CA GLU A 216 10.34 20.70 -40.02
C GLU A 216 9.19 20.61 -41.02
N GLN A 217 7.95 20.58 -40.52
CA GLN A 217 6.74 20.50 -41.35
C GLN A 217 6.17 21.89 -41.70
N LEU A 218 6.89 22.98 -41.40
CA LEU A 218 6.48 24.37 -41.70
C LEU A 218 5.14 24.78 -41.06
N MET A 219 4.83 24.26 -39.86
CA MET A 219 3.63 24.56 -39.08
C MET A 219 3.88 25.30 -37.74
N PRO A 220 4.78 26.30 -37.65
CA PRO A 220 5.07 26.96 -36.37
C PRO A 220 3.86 27.71 -35.80
N HIS A 221 2.95 28.21 -36.64
CA HIS A 221 1.75 28.92 -36.21
C HIS A 221 0.73 27.98 -35.53
N LEU A 222 0.55 26.76 -36.06
CA LEU A 222 -0.31 25.74 -35.43
C LEU A 222 0.29 25.28 -34.10
N TYR A 223 1.62 25.14 -34.02
CA TYR A 223 2.29 24.80 -32.76
C TYR A 223 2.05 25.85 -31.68
N LYS A 224 2.24 27.14 -32.03
CA LYS A 224 1.99 28.25 -31.12
C LYS A 224 0.54 28.23 -30.62
N LYS A 225 -0.43 28.10 -31.53
CA LYS A 225 -1.85 28.01 -31.17
C LYS A 225 -2.16 26.83 -30.24
N ALA A 226 -1.68 25.64 -30.57
CA ALA A 226 -1.87 24.45 -29.74
C ALA A 226 -1.26 24.63 -28.34
N LYS A 227 -0.06 25.19 -28.27
CA LYS A 227 0.66 25.46 -27.02
C LYS A 227 -0.08 26.47 -26.16
N GLU A 228 -0.55 27.58 -26.72
CA GLU A 228 -1.34 28.59 -25.99
C GLU A 228 -2.62 27.99 -25.39
N MET A 229 -3.35 27.17 -26.17
CA MET A 229 -4.55 26.49 -25.67
C MET A 229 -4.24 25.51 -24.53
N LEU A 230 -3.17 24.71 -24.67
CA LEU A 230 -2.77 23.72 -23.66
C LEU A 230 -2.18 24.38 -22.39
N ASP A 231 -1.38 25.43 -22.54
CA ASP A 231 -0.86 26.20 -21.40
C ASP A 231 -2.00 26.91 -20.66
N GLY A 232 -2.97 27.47 -21.39
CA GLY A 232 -4.19 28.03 -20.80
C GLY A 232 -5.00 26.98 -20.03
N ALA A 233 -5.14 25.76 -20.57
CA ALA A 233 -5.77 24.64 -19.88
C ALA A 233 -5.01 24.22 -18.62
N ALA A 234 -3.67 24.23 -18.67
CA ALA A 234 -2.84 23.91 -17.52
C ALA A 234 -2.92 24.99 -16.42
N TYR A 235 -2.88 26.26 -16.80
CA TYR A 235 -3.05 27.40 -15.89
C TYR A 235 -4.39 27.35 -15.14
N ASN A 236 -5.46 26.96 -15.84
CA ASN A 236 -6.81 26.82 -15.27
C ASN A 236 -7.04 25.46 -14.58
N ASN A 237 -5.99 24.68 -14.30
CA ASN A 237 -6.07 23.36 -13.65
C ASN A 237 -6.95 22.34 -14.38
N ALA A 238 -7.16 22.44 -15.69
CA ALA A 238 -7.84 21.40 -16.46
C ALA A 238 -6.88 20.23 -16.77
N LEU A 239 -5.61 20.56 -17.00
CA LEU A 239 -4.53 19.62 -17.34
C LEU A 239 -3.32 19.85 -16.41
N SER A 240 -2.55 18.82 -16.11
CA SER A 240 -1.25 19.01 -15.46
C SER A 240 -0.28 19.70 -16.41
N SER A 241 0.47 20.69 -15.94
CA SER A 241 1.51 21.37 -16.73
C SER A 241 2.54 20.40 -17.31
N ASN A 242 2.80 19.27 -16.64
CA ASN A 242 3.71 18.24 -17.14
C ASN A 242 3.15 17.44 -18.34
N LYS A 243 1.84 17.51 -18.62
CA LYS A 243 1.20 16.81 -19.75
C LYS A 243 1.09 17.67 -21.01
N VAL A 244 1.43 18.97 -20.94
CA VAL A 244 1.41 19.85 -22.11
C VAL A 244 2.33 19.31 -23.21
N GLY A 245 3.57 18.95 -22.86
CA GLY A 245 4.53 18.37 -23.80
C GLY A 245 4.04 17.07 -24.44
N ALA A 246 3.44 16.17 -23.66
CA ALA A 246 2.86 14.92 -24.15
C ALA A 246 1.75 15.17 -25.19
N TRP A 247 0.85 16.13 -24.92
CA TRP A 247 -0.21 16.51 -25.85
C TRP A 247 0.33 17.18 -27.11
N LEU A 248 1.28 18.11 -26.98
CA LEU A 248 1.95 18.72 -28.14
C LEU A 248 2.60 17.65 -29.01
N ARG A 249 3.34 16.71 -28.42
CA ARG A 249 3.98 15.61 -29.16
C ARG A 249 2.94 14.73 -29.87
N ARG A 250 1.79 14.48 -29.25
CA ARG A 250 0.70 13.71 -29.86
C ARG A 250 0.11 14.43 -31.06
N ILE A 251 -0.19 15.73 -30.92
CA ILE A 251 -0.75 16.58 -31.99
C ILE A 251 0.20 16.61 -33.20
N PHE A 252 1.50 16.80 -32.97
CA PHE A 252 2.52 16.90 -34.02
C PHE A 252 3.23 15.58 -34.32
N SER A 253 2.63 14.43 -33.96
CA SER A 253 3.22 13.13 -34.29
C SER A 253 3.19 12.88 -35.81
N SER A 254 4.13 12.08 -36.33
CA SER A 254 4.46 11.97 -37.76
C SER A 254 3.38 11.36 -38.68
N GLY A 255 2.12 11.28 -38.24
CA GLY A 255 0.99 10.75 -39.02
C GLY A 255 -0.14 11.75 -39.30
N HIS A 256 -0.12 12.95 -38.72
CA HIS A 256 -1.17 13.96 -38.93
C HIS A 256 -0.77 14.98 -40.00
N THR A 257 -1.69 15.32 -40.91
CA THR A 257 -1.45 16.39 -41.89
C THR A 257 -1.68 17.76 -41.27
N SER A 258 -1.14 18.82 -41.89
CA SER A 258 -1.39 20.20 -41.45
C SER A 258 -2.87 20.54 -41.38
N ASN A 259 -3.65 20.06 -42.34
CA ASN A 259 -5.09 20.28 -42.39
C ASN A 259 -5.81 19.57 -41.24
N ASP A 260 -5.41 18.34 -40.90
CA ASP A 260 -6.01 17.60 -39.77
C ASP A 260 -5.74 18.30 -38.44
N ILE A 261 -4.50 18.76 -38.24
CA ILE A 261 -4.10 19.52 -37.05
C ILE A 261 -4.88 20.83 -36.98
N GLU A 262 -4.95 21.57 -38.09
CA GLU A 262 -5.69 22.83 -38.14
C GLU A 262 -7.17 22.65 -37.80
N LYS A 263 -7.84 21.65 -38.38
CA LYS A 263 -9.23 21.29 -38.05
C LYS A 263 -9.39 20.98 -36.56
N PHE A 264 -8.51 20.16 -36.01
CA PHE A 264 -8.51 19.81 -34.59
C PHE A 264 -8.37 21.03 -33.66
N LEU A 265 -7.61 22.04 -34.07
CA LEU A 265 -7.40 23.29 -33.33
C LEU A 265 -8.48 24.36 -33.61
N ASN A 266 -9.17 24.29 -34.74
CA ASN A 266 -10.23 25.22 -35.16
C ASN A 266 -11.64 24.77 -34.78
N ASN A 267 -11.75 23.82 -33.85
CA ASN A 267 -13.02 23.28 -33.36
C ASN A 267 -13.82 22.49 -34.43
N GLU A 268 -13.12 21.91 -35.41
CA GLU A 268 -13.72 21.05 -36.44
C GLU A 268 -13.50 19.57 -36.11
N GLY A 269 -14.47 18.72 -36.49
CA GLY A 269 -14.45 17.28 -36.22
C GLY A 269 -15.22 16.86 -34.96
N SER A 270 -15.18 15.57 -34.64
CA SER A 270 -15.99 14.99 -33.54
C SER A 270 -15.46 15.32 -32.13
N MET A 271 -14.14 15.43 -31.99
CA MET A 271 -13.45 15.68 -30.71
C MET A 271 -12.27 16.67 -30.88
N PRO A 272 -12.55 17.96 -31.12
CA PRO A 272 -11.51 18.99 -31.21
C PRO A 272 -10.84 19.29 -29.86
N LEU A 273 -9.69 19.98 -29.90
CA LEU A 273 -8.91 20.30 -28.70
C LEU A 273 -9.72 21.11 -27.67
N GLN A 274 -10.53 22.06 -28.12
CA GLN A 274 -11.36 22.88 -27.24
C GLN A 274 -12.35 22.01 -26.43
N ARG A 275 -13.02 21.05 -27.09
CA ARG A 275 -13.94 20.12 -26.43
C ARG A 275 -13.23 19.21 -25.44
N LEU A 276 -11.99 18.79 -25.74
CA LEU A 276 -11.14 18.05 -24.80
C LEU A 276 -10.84 18.88 -23.55
N ILE A 277 -10.43 20.14 -23.72
CA ILE A 277 -10.14 21.07 -22.63
C ILE A 277 -11.38 21.31 -21.76
N GLU A 278 -12.57 21.46 -22.37
CA GLU A 278 -13.83 21.60 -21.65
C GLU A 278 -14.17 20.36 -20.82
N ASN A 279 -13.96 19.16 -21.37
CA ASN A 279 -14.15 17.91 -20.64
C ASN A 279 -13.19 17.80 -19.45
N TRP A 280 -11.92 18.13 -19.64
CA TRP A 280 -10.92 18.15 -18.56
C TRP A 280 -11.24 19.18 -17.49
N SER A 281 -11.71 20.36 -17.89
CA SER A 281 -12.11 21.44 -16.98
C SER A 281 -13.32 21.02 -16.14
N ARG A 282 -14.31 20.38 -16.75
CA ARG A 282 -15.47 19.81 -16.05
C ARG A 282 -15.06 18.76 -15.03
N ALA A 283 -14.19 17.84 -15.41
CA ALA A 283 -13.66 16.82 -14.49
C ALA A 283 -12.87 17.45 -13.32
N SER A 284 -12.03 18.45 -13.59
CA SER A 284 -11.28 19.17 -12.55
C SER A 284 -12.20 19.91 -11.59
N LYS A 285 -13.24 20.58 -12.10
CA LYS A 285 -14.25 21.25 -11.26
C LYS A 285 -14.99 20.24 -10.38
N HIS A 286 -15.43 19.11 -10.96
CA HIS A 286 -16.11 18.04 -10.22
C HIS A 286 -15.21 17.48 -9.10
N PHE A 287 -13.92 17.29 -9.37
CA PHE A 287 -12.94 16.91 -8.35
C PHE A 287 -12.90 17.93 -7.20
N GLN A 288 -12.83 19.22 -7.50
CA GLN A 288 -12.81 20.28 -6.48
C GLN A 288 -14.10 20.30 -5.65
N ASP A 289 -15.24 20.08 -6.30
CA ASP A 289 -16.54 20.04 -5.61
C ASP A 289 -16.62 18.84 -4.65
N ILE A 290 -16.12 17.66 -5.06
CA ILE A 290 -15.93 16.48 -4.20
C ILE A 290 -15.00 16.82 -3.01
N GLN A 291 -13.87 17.48 -3.27
CA GLN A 291 -12.92 17.84 -2.22
C GLN A 291 -13.54 18.80 -1.19
N LYS A 292 -14.25 19.84 -1.65
CA LYS A 292 -14.98 20.77 -0.76
C LYS A 292 -16.05 20.05 0.07
N ARG A 293 -16.78 19.10 -0.54
CA ARG A 293 -17.77 18.28 0.17
C ARG A 293 -17.12 17.43 1.26
N ARG A 294 -15.98 16.80 0.96
CA ARG A 294 -15.17 16.05 1.93
C ARG A 294 -14.69 16.93 3.08
N GLU A 295 -14.12 18.09 2.78
CA GLU A 295 -13.63 19.04 3.79
C GLU A 295 -14.77 19.51 4.72
N LYS A 296 -15.96 19.78 4.16
CA LYS A 296 -17.15 20.14 4.92
C LYS A 296 -17.64 19.01 5.85
N LEU A 297 -17.52 17.75 5.43
CA LEU A 297 -17.94 16.59 6.24
C LEU A 297 -16.91 16.21 7.32
N GLY A 298 -15.64 16.55 7.14
CA GLY A 298 -14.58 16.28 8.10
C GLY A 298 -14.55 14.80 8.55
N PRO A 299 -14.75 14.50 9.85
CA PRO A 299 -14.77 13.11 10.36
C PRO A 299 -15.87 12.20 9.77
N GLN A 300 -16.89 12.78 9.15
CA GLN A 300 -17.98 12.07 8.46
C GLN A 300 -17.70 11.84 6.98
N SER A 301 -16.53 12.26 6.48
CA SER A 301 -16.09 11.92 5.12
C SER A 301 -16.11 10.40 4.91
N PRO A 302 -16.39 9.92 3.69
CA PRO A 302 -16.36 8.49 3.38
C PRO A 302 -15.03 7.86 3.80
N ARG A 303 -15.10 6.71 4.45
CA ARG A 303 -13.94 5.94 4.93
C ARG A 303 -13.50 4.94 3.87
N GLY A 304 -12.31 4.36 4.03
CA GLY A 304 -11.77 3.36 3.11
C GLY A 304 -11.23 3.93 1.79
N PHE A 305 -11.90 4.93 1.21
CA PHE A 305 -11.54 5.48 -0.09
C PHE A 305 -10.32 6.41 -0.03
N HIS A 306 -9.34 6.18 -0.90
CA HIS A 306 -8.15 7.02 -1.02
C HIS A 306 -8.44 8.29 -1.85
N PHE A 307 -8.63 9.41 -1.16
CA PHE A 307 -8.75 10.72 -1.80
C PHE A 307 -7.38 11.26 -2.20
N VAL A 308 -7.07 11.24 -3.51
CA VAL A 308 -5.78 11.73 -4.03
C VAL A 308 -5.71 13.25 -3.99
N HIS A 309 -4.51 13.81 -4.18
CA HIS A 309 -4.33 15.23 -4.38
C HIS A 309 -4.61 15.64 -5.84
N MET A 310 -4.99 16.90 -6.05
CA MET A 310 -5.30 17.46 -7.36
C MET A 310 -4.15 17.28 -8.37
N ASP A 311 -2.91 17.47 -7.94
CA ASP A 311 -1.74 17.31 -8.82
C ASP A 311 -1.60 15.85 -9.32
N VAL A 312 -1.92 14.86 -8.49
CA VAL A 312 -1.96 13.45 -8.88
C VAL A 312 -3.09 13.21 -9.87
N PHE A 313 -4.31 13.67 -9.54
CA PHE A 313 -5.49 13.54 -10.39
C PHE A 313 -5.27 14.15 -11.79
N LEU A 314 -4.70 15.35 -11.87
CA LEU A 314 -4.40 16.02 -13.14
C LEU A 314 -3.28 15.34 -13.95
N ASN A 315 -2.50 14.45 -13.35
CA ASN A 315 -1.52 13.66 -14.10
C ASN A 315 -2.14 12.39 -14.71
N TRP A 316 -3.28 11.91 -14.22
CA TRP A 316 -3.93 10.72 -14.76
C TRP A 316 -4.47 10.90 -16.18
N GLU A 317 -4.60 9.79 -16.90
CA GLU A 317 -5.34 9.71 -18.17
C GLU A 317 -6.85 9.85 -17.94
N TRP A 318 -7.58 10.18 -19.02
CA TRP A 318 -9.00 10.49 -18.95
C TRP A 318 -9.83 9.40 -18.28
N ASP A 319 -9.67 8.14 -18.71
CA ASP A 319 -10.46 7.02 -18.19
C ASP A 319 -10.28 6.83 -16.68
N ARG A 320 -9.04 7.06 -16.20
CA ARG A 320 -8.71 6.94 -14.78
C ARG A 320 -9.31 8.08 -13.97
N ARG A 321 -9.31 9.30 -14.52
CA ARG A 321 -9.99 10.45 -13.91
C ARG A 321 -11.50 10.23 -13.84
N SER A 322 -12.11 9.79 -14.93
CA SER A 322 -13.56 9.63 -15.05
C SER A 322 -14.08 8.60 -14.05
N THR A 323 -13.49 7.40 -14.05
CA THR A 323 -13.88 6.31 -13.14
C THR A 323 -13.61 6.68 -11.68
N TYR A 324 -12.53 7.42 -11.40
CA TYR A 324 -12.24 7.91 -10.06
C TYR A 324 -13.30 8.90 -9.55
N LEU A 325 -13.71 9.88 -10.37
CA LEU A 325 -14.74 10.85 -9.99
C LEU A 325 -16.08 10.18 -9.71
N GLU A 326 -16.47 9.25 -10.58
CA GLU A 326 -17.71 8.50 -10.44
C GLU A 326 -17.72 7.69 -9.13
N GLU A 327 -16.64 6.96 -8.85
CA GLU A 327 -16.55 6.20 -7.62
C GLU A 327 -16.48 7.11 -6.38
N ALA A 328 -15.69 8.19 -6.44
CA ALA A 328 -15.59 9.17 -5.36
C ALA A 328 -16.95 9.81 -5.04
N GLU A 329 -17.77 10.13 -6.05
CA GLU A 329 -19.13 10.65 -5.85
C GLU A 329 -20.00 9.60 -5.16
N HIS A 330 -19.97 8.36 -5.63
CA HIS A 330 -20.73 7.26 -5.03
C HIS A 330 -20.34 6.97 -3.58
N ARG A 331 -19.12 7.32 -3.15
CA ARG A 331 -18.71 7.16 -1.74
C ARG A 331 -19.45 8.07 -0.78
N PHE A 332 -20.02 9.18 -1.25
CA PHE A 332 -20.83 10.06 -0.39
C PHE A 332 -22.27 9.60 -0.23
N ASN A 333 -22.69 8.54 -0.94
CA ASN A 333 -23.96 7.88 -0.64
C ASN A 333 -23.86 7.19 0.72
N ASP A 334 -24.98 7.11 1.41
CA ASP A 334 -25.00 6.48 2.72
C ASP A 334 -24.64 4.99 2.60
N ILE A 335 -23.63 4.56 3.36
CA ILE A 335 -23.21 3.16 3.43
C ILE A 335 -24.35 2.22 3.87
N ARG A 336 -25.37 2.77 4.54
CA ARG A 336 -26.58 2.06 4.97
C ARG A 336 -27.46 1.63 3.79
N ASP A 337 -27.54 2.49 2.78
CA ASP A 337 -28.41 2.27 1.61
C ASP A 337 -27.71 1.41 0.54
N GLU A 338 -26.40 1.20 0.71
CA GLU A 338 -25.59 0.42 -0.20
C GLU A 338 -25.86 -1.09 -0.07
N SER A 339 -25.87 -1.81 -1.20
CA SER A 339 -25.91 -3.28 -1.12
C SER A 339 -24.61 -3.82 -0.54
N TYR A 340 -24.73 -4.87 0.26
CA TYR A 340 -23.61 -5.56 0.89
C TYR A 340 -22.54 -5.99 -0.12
N VAL A 341 -22.97 -6.45 -1.30
CA VAL A 341 -22.09 -6.87 -2.40
C VAL A 341 -21.19 -5.72 -2.86
N PHE A 342 -21.74 -4.52 -3.05
CA PHE A 342 -20.95 -3.36 -3.50
C PHE A 342 -19.96 -2.91 -2.43
N LEU A 343 -20.33 -2.97 -1.16
CA LEU A 343 -19.41 -2.65 -0.08
C LEU A 343 -18.23 -3.62 -0.01
N LYS A 344 -18.46 -4.92 -0.25
CA LYS A 344 -17.38 -5.89 -0.38
C LYS A 344 -16.45 -5.58 -1.54
N ILE A 345 -17.00 -5.35 -2.73
CA ILE A 345 -16.20 -5.01 -3.92
C ILE A 345 -15.35 -3.76 -3.64
N ARG A 346 -15.96 -2.71 -3.09
CA ARG A 346 -15.26 -1.47 -2.72
C ARG A 346 -14.16 -1.68 -1.70
N HIS A 347 -14.40 -2.50 -0.69
CA HIS A 347 -13.39 -2.83 0.29
C HIS A 347 -12.16 -3.47 -0.37
N GLU A 348 -12.37 -4.45 -1.26
CA GLU A 348 -11.27 -5.08 -1.99
C GLU A 348 -10.54 -4.11 -2.92
N LEU A 349 -11.27 -3.19 -3.57
CA LEU A 349 -10.68 -2.12 -4.38
C LEU A 349 -9.86 -1.14 -3.52
N ASP A 350 -10.36 -0.75 -2.36
CA ASP A 350 -9.67 0.15 -1.42
C ASP A 350 -8.40 -0.49 -0.87
N ALA A 351 -8.44 -1.80 -0.61
CA ALA A 351 -7.30 -2.59 -0.19
C ALA A 351 -6.32 -2.93 -1.33
N GLU A 352 -6.59 -2.47 -2.55
CA GLU A 352 -5.86 -2.80 -3.78
C GLU A 352 -5.74 -4.32 -4.05
N ASP A 353 -6.69 -5.12 -3.55
CA ASP A 353 -6.80 -6.54 -3.84
C ASP A 353 -7.63 -6.74 -5.13
N TRP A 354 -6.99 -6.44 -6.25
CA TRP A 354 -7.61 -6.45 -7.58
C TRP A 354 -8.18 -7.82 -7.96
N ASP A 355 -7.53 -8.91 -7.55
CA ASP A 355 -7.99 -10.26 -7.87
C ASP A 355 -9.25 -10.62 -7.09
N SER A 356 -9.31 -10.27 -5.79
CA SER A 356 -10.52 -10.47 -4.98
C SER A 356 -11.69 -9.60 -5.46
N ALA A 357 -11.42 -8.34 -5.81
CA ALA A 357 -12.43 -7.45 -6.39
C ALA A 357 -12.96 -7.98 -7.74
N GLN A 358 -12.08 -8.48 -8.60
CA GLN A 358 -12.48 -9.06 -9.89
C GLN A 358 -13.35 -10.30 -9.72
N GLU A 359 -12.99 -11.20 -8.79
CA GLU A 359 -13.78 -12.41 -8.53
C GLU A 359 -15.18 -12.05 -8.00
N LEU A 360 -15.28 -11.12 -7.04
CA LEU A 360 -16.57 -10.63 -6.52
C LEU A 360 -17.45 -10.01 -7.62
N ILE A 361 -16.87 -9.23 -8.53
CA ILE A 361 -17.61 -8.70 -9.68
C ILE A 361 -18.06 -9.84 -10.60
N GLY A 362 -17.19 -10.82 -10.84
CA GLY A 362 -17.48 -12.00 -11.65
C GLY A 362 -18.59 -12.86 -11.06
N SER A 363 -18.60 -13.10 -9.74
CA SER A 363 -19.63 -13.88 -9.06
C SER A 363 -21.00 -13.24 -9.19
N VAL A 364 -21.08 -11.92 -8.98
CA VAL A 364 -22.33 -11.17 -9.13
C VAL A 364 -22.86 -11.21 -10.55
N LYS A 365 -21.97 -11.15 -11.55
CA LYS A 365 -22.37 -11.30 -12.96
C LYS A 365 -22.90 -12.70 -13.26
N ARG A 366 -22.24 -13.75 -12.76
CA ARG A 366 -22.72 -15.14 -12.92
C ARG A 366 -24.12 -15.32 -12.31
N GLU A 367 -24.32 -14.81 -11.10
CA GLU A 367 -25.63 -14.84 -10.42
C GLU A 367 -26.72 -14.01 -11.14
N LEU A 368 -26.33 -12.97 -11.89
CA LEU A 368 -27.27 -12.21 -12.73
C LEU A 368 -27.62 -12.98 -14.00
N ASP A 369 -26.65 -13.65 -14.61
CA ASP A 369 -26.79 -14.37 -15.87
C ASP A 369 -27.59 -15.67 -15.70
N ASP A 370 -27.43 -16.37 -14.56
CA ASP A 370 -28.18 -17.58 -14.21
C ASP A 370 -29.57 -17.29 -13.59
N GLY A 371 -29.89 -16.01 -13.36
CA GLY A 371 -31.17 -15.55 -12.83
C GLY A 371 -31.36 -15.74 -11.33
N THR A 372 -30.31 -16.16 -10.59
CA THR A 372 -30.38 -16.34 -9.13
C THR A 372 -30.38 -15.01 -8.36
N LEU A 373 -29.85 -13.94 -8.96
CA LEU A 373 -29.85 -12.59 -8.42
C LEU A 373 -30.64 -11.62 -9.31
N LEU A 374 -31.63 -10.95 -8.74
CA LEU A 374 -32.36 -9.86 -9.40
C LEU A 374 -31.78 -8.51 -8.98
N MET A 375 -31.18 -7.78 -9.92
CA MET A 375 -30.70 -6.40 -9.71
C MET A 375 -31.42 -5.39 -10.58
N SER A 376 -31.72 -4.23 -9.97
CA SER A 376 -32.23 -3.05 -10.66
C SER A 376 -31.25 -2.53 -11.73
N ALA A 377 -31.75 -1.78 -12.70
CA ALA A 377 -30.92 -1.16 -13.73
C ALA A 377 -29.83 -0.23 -13.14
N GLU A 378 -30.17 0.50 -12.08
CA GLU A 378 -29.23 1.36 -11.34
C GLU A 378 -28.09 0.54 -10.71
N ASN A 379 -28.41 -0.58 -10.06
CA ASN A 379 -27.41 -1.45 -9.47
C ASN A 379 -26.53 -2.12 -10.54
N ARG A 380 -27.09 -2.45 -11.72
CA ARG A 380 -26.29 -2.95 -12.85
C ARG A 380 -25.30 -1.89 -13.36
N ALA A 381 -25.73 -0.63 -13.49
CA ALA A 381 -24.86 0.48 -13.87
C ALA A 381 -23.72 0.68 -12.86
N LYS A 382 -24.04 0.56 -11.56
CA LYS A 382 -23.05 0.65 -10.49
C LYS A 382 -22.02 -0.49 -10.51
N LEU A 383 -22.45 -1.71 -10.77
CA LEU A 383 -21.54 -2.85 -10.94
C LEU A 383 -20.60 -2.61 -12.13
N GLN A 384 -21.12 -2.08 -13.24
CA GLN A 384 -20.33 -1.71 -14.41
C GLN A 384 -19.32 -0.59 -14.10
N SER A 385 -19.71 0.36 -13.27
CA SER A 385 -18.83 1.44 -12.78
C SER A 385 -17.63 0.89 -11.99
N LEU A 386 -17.89 -0.02 -11.04
CA LEU A 386 -16.85 -0.67 -10.24
C LEU A 386 -15.92 -1.54 -11.10
N GLU A 387 -16.45 -2.23 -12.10
CA GLU A 387 -15.64 -2.98 -13.07
C GLU A 387 -14.74 -2.06 -13.89
N ASN A 388 -15.28 -0.93 -14.36
CA ASN A 388 -14.50 0.07 -15.09
C ASN A 388 -13.40 0.66 -14.21
N TYR A 389 -13.70 0.96 -12.94
CA TYR A 389 -12.72 1.41 -11.96
C TYR A 389 -11.62 0.37 -11.78
N LEU A 390 -11.98 -0.90 -11.52
CA LEU A 390 -11.03 -2.00 -11.38
C LEU A 390 -10.12 -2.11 -12.61
N ARG A 391 -10.70 -2.12 -13.81
CA ARG A 391 -9.95 -2.29 -15.05
C ARG A 391 -8.92 -1.18 -15.28
N VAL A 392 -9.26 0.06 -14.95
CA VAL A 392 -8.42 1.22 -15.25
C VAL A 392 -7.41 1.53 -14.13
N HIS A 393 -7.71 1.16 -12.88
CA HIS A 393 -6.83 1.39 -11.73
C HIS A 393 -5.98 0.18 -11.36
N ARG A 394 -6.38 -1.04 -11.75
CA ARG A 394 -5.48 -2.18 -11.75
C ARG A 394 -4.33 -1.84 -12.68
N LYS A 395 -3.13 -1.70 -12.13
CA LYS A 395 -1.90 -1.50 -12.92
C LYS A 395 -1.86 -2.64 -13.95
N ASP A 396 -1.67 -2.30 -15.23
CA ASP A 396 -1.58 -3.25 -16.35
C ASP A 396 -0.49 -4.30 -16.07
N ASP A 397 -0.83 -5.31 -15.29
CA ASP A 397 -0.13 -6.57 -15.25
C ASP A 397 -0.55 -7.31 -16.52
N LYS A 398 -0.02 -6.81 -17.65
CA LYS A 398 0.31 -7.64 -18.81
C LYS A 398 1.46 -8.60 -18.43
N THR A 399 1.43 -9.18 -17.23
CA THR A 399 1.90 -10.55 -17.09
C THR A 399 1.07 -11.34 -18.08
N GLU A 400 1.76 -11.78 -19.12
CA GLU A 400 1.36 -12.89 -19.97
C GLU A 400 0.42 -13.78 -19.17
N LYS A 401 -0.75 -14.08 -19.73
CA LYS A 401 -1.58 -15.20 -19.29
C LYS A 401 -0.69 -16.45 -19.43
N LYS A 402 0.23 -16.67 -18.49
CA LYS A 402 0.77 -17.99 -18.23
C LYS A 402 -0.47 -18.79 -17.94
N GLU A 403 -0.71 -19.81 -18.74
CA GLU A 403 -1.73 -20.80 -18.47
C GLU A 403 -1.63 -21.11 -16.96
N GLU A 404 -2.60 -20.63 -16.18
CA GLU A 404 -2.62 -20.88 -14.75
C GLU A 404 -2.81 -22.38 -14.64
N LYS A 405 -1.71 -23.11 -14.44
CA LYS A 405 -1.78 -24.48 -13.96
C LYS A 405 -2.57 -24.41 -12.67
N HIS A 406 -3.80 -24.90 -12.73
CA HIS A 406 -4.66 -25.00 -11.59
C HIS A 406 -3.97 -25.89 -10.55
N PRO A 407 -3.59 -25.35 -9.38
CA PRO A 407 -2.93 -26.13 -8.35
C PRO A 407 -3.87 -27.26 -7.90
N THR A 408 -3.29 -28.43 -7.65
CA THR A 408 -3.98 -29.57 -7.04
C THR A 408 -4.41 -29.24 -5.60
N PRO A 409 -5.39 -29.97 -5.02
CA PRO A 409 -5.77 -29.81 -3.62
C PRO A 409 -4.60 -29.81 -2.64
N THR A 410 -3.63 -30.71 -2.84
CA THR A 410 -2.42 -30.81 -2.02
C THR A 410 -1.52 -29.58 -2.16
N GLU A 411 -1.29 -29.11 -3.39
CA GLU A 411 -0.49 -27.90 -3.65
C GLU A 411 -1.13 -26.66 -3.02
N MET A 412 -2.46 -26.54 -3.05
CA MET A 412 -3.18 -25.43 -2.39
C MET A 412 -3.01 -25.47 -0.86
N GLN A 413 -3.13 -26.65 -0.25
CA GLN A 413 -2.95 -26.81 1.20
C GLN A 413 -1.50 -26.52 1.63
N ASP A 414 -0.52 -26.98 0.85
CA ASP A 414 0.89 -26.76 1.15
C ASP A 414 1.30 -25.29 0.94
N GLU A 415 0.77 -24.62 -0.09
CA GLU A 415 0.98 -23.19 -0.25
C GLU A 415 0.34 -22.40 0.90
N MET A 416 -0.89 -22.73 1.30
CA MET A 416 -1.54 -22.08 2.44
C MET A 416 -0.76 -22.29 3.75
N ARG A 417 -0.26 -23.51 4.01
CA ARG A 417 0.64 -23.79 5.15
C ARG A 417 1.88 -22.92 5.10
N SER A 418 2.53 -22.83 3.94
CA SER A 418 3.71 -21.99 3.73
C SER A 418 3.43 -20.51 4.00
N LEU A 419 2.27 -20.01 3.56
CA LEU A 419 1.83 -18.64 3.81
C LEU A 419 1.56 -18.39 5.30
N ILE A 420 0.92 -19.33 6.01
CA ILE A 420 0.72 -19.21 7.47
C ILE A 420 2.06 -19.21 8.21
N MET A 421 3.04 -19.99 7.75
CA MET A 421 4.37 -20.00 8.36
C MET A 421 5.14 -18.68 8.19
N GLN A 422 4.82 -17.89 7.17
CA GLN A 422 5.36 -16.55 6.97
C GLN A 422 4.74 -15.50 7.90
N LEU A 423 3.59 -15.79 8.52
CA LEU A 423 2.98 -14.87 9.49
C LEU A 423 3.82 -14.77 10.78
N PRO A 424 3.82 -13.59 11.44
CA PRO A 424 4.21 -13.47 12.84
C PRO A 424 3.55 -14.55 13.69
N HIS A 425 4.31 -15.15 14.61
CA HIS A 425 3.86 -16.28 15.43
C HIS A 425 2.51 -15.98 16.12
N GLN A 426 2.37 -14.77 16.66
CA GLN A 426 1.21 -14.28 17.38
C GLN A 426 -0.09 -14.32 16.54
N LEU A 427 0.02 -14.28 15.20
CA LEU A 427 -1.12 -14.29 14.30
C LEU A 427 -1.52 -15.69 13.81
N ARG A 428 -0.62 -16.68 13.88
CA ARG A 428 -0.83 -17.97 13.20
C ARG A 428 -2.10 -18.67 13.67
N ARG A 429 -2.30 -18.79 14.98
CA ARG A 429 -3.50 -19.41 15.56
C ARG A 429 -4.78 -18.69 15.14
N MET A 430 -4.76 -17.36 15.08
CA MET A 430 -5.92 -16.57 14.64
C MET A 430 -6.29 -16.85 13.19
N TYR A 431 -5.29 -16.97 12.31
CA TYR A 431 -5.51 -17.27 10.89
C TYR A 431 -6.02 -18.69 10.69
N ILE A 432 -5.41 -19.67 11.37
CA ILE A 432 -5.86 -21.07 11.33
C ILE A 432 -7.30 -21.18 11.82
N ASN A 433 -7.62 -20.57 12.96
CA ASN A 433 -8.96 -20.61 13.53
C ASN A 433 -9.98 -19.94 12.60
N ALA A 434 -9.64 -18.78 12.01
CA ALA A 434 -10.55 -18.09 11.10
C ALA A 434 -10.79 -18.90 9.80
N LEU A 435 -9.77 -19.57 9.26
CA LEU A 435 -9.89 -20.47 8.11
C LEU A 435 -10.76 -21.70 8.45
N ASN A 436 -10.57 -22.29 9.65
CA ASN A 436 -11.40 -23.41 10.14
C ASN A 436 -12.89 -23.04 10.23
N LYS A 437 -13.22 -21.77 10.51
CA LYS A 437 -14.60 -21.27 10.54
C LYS A 437 -15.18 -20.98 9.15
N GLY A 438 -14.38 -21.08 8.10
CA GLY A 438 -14.77 -20.87 6.71
C GLY A 438 -14.34 -19.52 6.13
N TYR A 439 -14.38 -19.42 4.80
CA TYR A 439 -13.88 -18.28 4.05
C TYR A 439 -14.46 -16.94 4.49
N GLN A 440 -15.77 -16.87 4.80
CA GLN A 440 -16.40 -15.61 5.18
C GLN A 440 -15.88 -15.07 6.52
N SER A 441 -15.56 -15.96 7.47
CA SER A 441 -14.93 -15.59 8.75
C SER A 441 -13.49 -15.14 8.54
N PHE A 442 -12.75 -15.85 7.69
CA PHE A 442 -11.41 -15.47 7.29
C PHE A 442 -11.37 -14.10 6.60
N TRP A 443 -12.25 -13.88 5.62
CA TRP A 443 -12.39 -12.61 4.91
C TRP A 443 -12.68 -11.46 5.88
N ALA A 444 -13.67 -11.62 6.76
CA ALA A 444 -13.99 -10.61 7.77
C ALA A 444 -12.77 -10.30 8.64
N MET A 445 -12.07 -11.31 9.15
CA MET A 445 -10.85 -11.12 9.94
C MET A 445 -9.77 -10.33 9.18
N THR A 446 -9.52 -10.67 7.89
CA THR A 446 -8.54 -9.93 7.07
C THR A 446 -8.95 -8.47 6.84
N THR A 447 -10.25 -8.19 6.72
CA THR A 447 -10.80 -6.84 6.61
C THR A 447 -10.60 -6.02 7.89
N LEU A 448 -10.86 -6.61 9.06
CA LEU A 448 -10.59 -5.95 10.35
C LEU A 448 -9.10 -5.62 10.54
N MET A 449 -8.22 -6.47 10.02
CA MET A 449 -6.77 -6.22 10.00
C MET A 449 -6.40 -5.10 9.03
N TYR A 450 -7.00 -5.05 7.83
CA TYR A 450 -6.82 -3.95 6.89
C TYR A 450 -7.22 -2.59 7.48
N ASN A 451 -8.31 -2.52 8.25
CA ASN A 451 -8.75 -1.27 8.87
C ASN A 451 -7.69 -0.62 9.78
N ARG A 452 -6.85 -1.41 10.48
CA ARG A 452 -5.69 -0.88 11.22
C ARG A 452 -4.70 -0.18 10.28
N VAL A 453 -4.40 -0.78 9.13
CA VAL A 453 -3.52 -0.18 8.11
C VAL A 453 -4.09 1.15 7.63
N TRP A 454 -5.37 1.16 7.29
CA TRP A 454 -6.05 2.38 6.85
C TRP A 454 -5.98 3.48 7.93
N CYS A 455 -6.22 3.14 9.20
CA CYS A 455 -6.14 4.09 10.31
C CYS A 455 -4.74 4.69 10.50
N HIS A 456 -3.67 3.91 10.34
CA HIS A 456 -2.28 4.43 10.39
C HIS A 456 -1.97 5.36 9.22
N GLN A 457 -2.34 4.96 8.00
CA GLN A 457 -2.08 5.76 6.79
C GLN A 457 -2.77 7.13 6.82
N HIS A 458 -3.87 7.26 7.58
CA HIS A 458 -4.64 8.49 7.74
C HIS A 458 -4.43 9.19 9.09
N ASN A 459 -3.41 8.79 9.85
CA ASN A 459 -3.01 9.39 11.15
C ASN A 459 -4.06 9.28 12.29
N PHE A 460 -5.08 8.42 12.13
CA PHE A 460 -6.02 8.11 13.22
C PHE A 460 -5.36 7.25 14.31
N LEU A 461 -4.43 6.37 13.91
CA LEU A 461 -3.60 5.57 14.81
C LEU A 461 -2.12 5.80 14.49
N ASP A 462 -1.28 5.58 15.48
CA ASP A 462 0.17 5.42 15.38
C ASP A 462 0.61 4.54 16.57
N PRO A 463 1.83 3.96 16.57
CA PRO A 463 2.24 3.05 17.63
C PRO A 463 2.11 3.62 19.05
N GLY A 464 2.36 4.93 19.22
CA GLY A 464 2.21 5.59 20.52
C GLY A 464 0.75 5.74 20.93
N LYS A 465 -0.12 6.16 20.00
CA LYS A 465 -1.57 6.25 20.22
C LYS A 465 -2.18 4.90 20.57
N GLU A 466 -1.75 3.82 19.91
CA GLU A 466 -2.25 2.47 20.19
C GLU A 466 -1.98 2.05 21.64
N VAL A 467 -0.77 2.27 22.15
CA VAL A 467 -0.40 1.95 23.54
C VAL A 467 -1.22 2.76 24.54
N VAL A 468 -1.35 4.07 24.33
CA VAL A 468 -2.13 4.94 25.23
C VAL A 468 -3.60 4.55 25.20
N LEU A 469 -4.15 4.29 24.02
CA LEU A 469 -5.53 3.90 23.84
C LEU A 469 -5.82 2.56 24.51
N GLU A 470 -4.96 1.56 24.36
CA GLU A 470 -5.10 0.27 25.03
C GLU A 470 -5.14 0.43 26.54
N ARG A 471 -4.16 1.16 27.10
CA ARG A 471 -4.05 1.38 28.55
C ARG A 471 -5.31 2.02 29.11
N ASN A 472 -5.80 3.07 28.45
CA ASN A 472 -6.96 3.84 28.90
C ASN A 472 -8.29 3.09 28.69
N SER A 473 -8.30 2.02 27.88
CA SER A 473 -9.51 1.28 27.54
C SER A 473 -9.81 0.07 28.44
N ARG A 474 -8.86 -0.37 29.28
CA ARG A 474 -9.04 -1.58 30.11
C ARG A 474 -10.23 -1.50 31.07
N GLU A 475 -10.29 -0.45 31.88
CA GLU A 475 -11.39 -0.24 32.83
C GLU A 475 -12.73 0.07 32.13
N PRO A 476 -12.79 0.96 31.11
CA PRO A 476 -14.01 1.14 30.32
C PRO A 476 -14.53 -0.16 29.69
N THR A 477 -13.65 -1.04 29.21
CA THR A 477 -14.06 -2.35 28.67
C THR A 477 -14.73 -3.20 29.74
N ALA A 478 -14.16 -3.27 30.95
CA ALA A 478 -14.75 -4.01 32.05
C ALA A 478 -16.11 -3.45 32.47
N GLN A 479 -16.29 -2.12 32.45
CA GLN A 479 -17.57 -1.49 32.71
C GLN A 479 -18.60 -1.79 31.62
N ARG A 480 -18.23 -1.71 30.34
CA ARG A 480 -19.12 -2.01 29.21
C ARG A 480 -19.56 -3.47 29.18
N ARG A 481 -18.66 -4.40 29.53
CA ARG A 481 -19.00 -5.82 29.69
C ARG A 481 -20.11 -6.05 30.71
N LYS A 482 -20.11 -5.28 31.81
CA LYS A 482 -21.09 -5.40 32.90
C LYS A 482 -22.40 -4.67 32.62
N HIS A 483 -22.34 -3.50 31.98
CA HIS A 483 -23.47 -2.58 31.90
C HIS A 483 -23.98 -2.33 30.46
N GLY A 484 -23.34 -2.94 29.46
CA GLY A 484 -23.65 -2.74 28.05
C GLY A 484 -22.69 -1.76 27.34
N HIS A 485 -22.60 -1.92 26.03
CA HIS A 485 -21.86 -1.03 25.14
C HIS A 485 -22.71 0.18 24.72
N SER A 486 -22.06 1.23 24.21
CA SER A 486 -22.74 2.39 23.63
C SER A 486 -23.26 2.09 22.23
N ASP A 487 -24.48 2.55 21.93
CA ASP A 487 -25.12 2.47 20.60
C ASP A 487 -24.50 3.44 19.57
N TYR A 488 -23.64 4.36 20.02
CA TYR A 488 -23.01 5.36 19.17
C TYR A 488 -21.56 5.63 19.57
N GLY A 489 -20.81 6.22 18.64
CA GLY A 489 -19.49 6.76 18.89
C GLY A 489 -18.35 5.74 18.87
N PHE A 490 -17.15 6.24 19.11
CA PHE A 490 -15.92 5.46 19.08
C PHE A 490 -15.73 4.68 20.38
N GLU A 491 -15.43 3.39 20.27
CA GLU A 491 -15.03 2.55 21.39
C GLU A 491 -13.69 1.87 21.11
N ALA A 492 -12.81 1.91 22.09
CA ALA A 492 -11.64 1.04 22.11
C ALA A 492 -11.82 0.06 23.26
N ASN A 493 -11.72 -1.23 22.95
CA ASN A 493 -12.04 -2.34 23.83
C ASN A 493 -10.85 -3.30 23.92
N VAL A 494 -10.56 -3.76 25.13
CA VAL A 494 -9.44 -4.66 25.44
C VAL A 494 -9.96 -6.07 25.66
N MET A 495 -9.75 -6.95 24.68
CA MET A 495 -10.19 -8.34 24.70
C MET A 495 -9.00 -9.25 25.07
N LYS A 496 -8.47 -9.08 26.29
CA LYS A 496 -7.38 -9.90 26.83
C LYS A 496 -7.39 -9.90 28.36
N GLY A 497 -6.67 -10.85 28.98
CA GLY A 497 -6.62 -11.00 30.44
C GLY A 497 -8.01 -11.22 31.04
N GLU A 498 -8.34 -10.48 32.10
CA GLU A 498 -9.66 -10.53 32.76
C GLU A 498 -10.83 -10.14 31.85
N ASN A 499 -10.54 -9.45 30.74
CA ASN A 499 -11.50 -9.06 29.71
C ASN A 499 -11.50 -9.99 28.49
N ASN A 500 -10.84 -11.16 28.55
CA ASN A 500 -10.85 -12.14 27.47
C ASN A 500 -12.19 -12.88 27.39
N ASP A 501 -13.19 -12.22 26.82
CA ASP A 501 -14.53 -12.74 26.63
C ASP A 501 -15.17 -12.04 25.42
N ARG A 502 -16.14 -12.72 24.79
CA ARG A 502 -16.86 -12.20 23.62
C ARG A 502 -17.59 -10.89 23.92
N GLY A 503 -18.12 -10.73 25.14
CA GLY A 503 -18.78 -9.50 25.57
C GLY A 503 -17.87 -8.29 25.69
N ALA A 504 -16.55 -8.43 25.53
CA ALA A 504 -15.63 -7.28 25.43
C ALA A 504 -15.75 -6.56 24.08
N ALA A 505 -16.16 -7.27 23.03
CA ALA A 505 -16.40 -6.70 21.73
C ALA A 505 -17.87 -6.26 21.62
N ARG A 506 -18.07 -5.03 21.17
CA ARG A 506 -19.39 -4.51 20.85
C ARG A 506 -19.99 -5.28 19.68
N ASN A 507 -21.24 -5.70 19.85
CA ASN A 507 -22.08 -6.13 18.73
C ASN A 507 -22.39 -4.91 17.87
N GLN A 508 -21.96 -4.94 16.61
CA GLN A 508 -22.08 -3.80 15.70
C GLN A 508 -23.44 -3.76 14.96
N SER A 509 -24.32 -4.73 15.24
CA SER A 509 -25.64 -4.81 14.62
C SER A 509 -26.48 -3.60 15.01
N GLY A 510 -26.80 -2.77 14.01
CA GLY A 510 -27.54 -1.52 14.21
C GLY A 510 -26.75 -0.38 14.85
N VAL A 511 -25.50 -0.60 15.25
CA VAL A 511 -24.65 0.39 15.94
C VAL A 511 -23.87 1.26 14.96
N ARG A 512 -23.74 2.55 15.29
CA ARG A 512 -23.05 3.55 14.45
C ARG A 512 -21.78 4.05 15.14
N GLY A 513 -20.75 3.21 15.14
CA GLY A 513 -19.52 3.54 15.85
C GLY A 513 -18.30 2.74 15.43
N ALA A 514 -17.18 3.44 15.29
CA ALA A 514 -15.88 2.79 15.16
C ALA A 514 -15.53 2.00 16.42
N GLN A 515 -14.96 0.82 16.24
CA GLN A 515 -14.46 -0.02 17.31
C GLN A 515 -12.99 -0.39 17.07
N VAL A 516 -12.18 -0.37 18.12
CA VAL A 516 -10.83 -0.93 18.13
C VAL A 516 -10.79 -2.07 19.13
N LEU A 517 -10.34 -3.25 18.70
CA LEU A 517 -10.17 -4.44 19.53
C LEU A 517 -8.68 -4.69 19.76
N PHE A 518 -8.24 -4.54 21.01
CA PHE A 518 -6.91 -4.98 21.42
C PHE A 518 -6.95 -6.43 21.85
N THR A 519 -6.16 -7.27 21.20
CA THR A 519 -6.26 -8.73 21.31
C THR A 519 -4.88 -9.33 21.53
N ASN A 520 -4.82 -10.56 22.05
CA ASN A 520 -3.59 -11.33 22.17
C ASN A 520 -3.81 -12.81 21.82
N GLU A 521 -2.76 -13.62 21.89
CA GLU A 521 -2.83 -15.04 21.50
C GLU A 521 -3.89 -15.83 22.29
N GLN A 522 -4.06 -15.53 23.59
CA GLN A 522 -5.07 -16.16 24.46
C GLN A 522 -6.51 -15.79 24.08
N SER A 523 -6.71 -14.61 23.49
CA SER A 523 -8.03 -14.13 23.07
C SER A 523 -8.49 -14.67 21.72
N THR A 524 -7.61 -15.38 21.01
CA THR A 524 -7.82 -15.81 19.63
C THR A 524 -9.14 -16.55 19.42
N GLU A 525 -9.50 -17.48 20.31
CA GLU A 525 -10.73 -18.25 20.16
C GLU A 525 -11.98 -17.38 20.29
N ASN A 526 -12.05 -16.58 21.35
CA ASN A 526 -13.17 -15.67 21.58
C ASN A 526 -13.29 -14.64 20.45
N LEU A 527 -12.16 -14.08 20.00
CA LEU A 527 -12.12 -13.12 18.90
C LEU A 527 -12.62 -13.74 17.59
N VAL A 528 -12.12 -14.92 17.24
CA VAL A 528 -12.52 -15.60 16.00
C VAL A 528 -13.98 -16.04 16.06
N GLU A 529 -14.48 -16.47 17.22
CA GLU A 529 -15.90 -16.77 17.38
C GLU A 529 -16.76 -15.51 17.20
N GLU A 530 -16.32 -14.39 17.77
CA GLU A 530 -17.03 -13.12 17.61
C GLU A 530 -17.03 -12.65 16.15
N ILE A 531 -15.89 -12.76 15.46
CA ILE A 531 -15.80 -12.51 14.02
C ILE A 531 -16.74 -13.44 13.28
N ASN A 532 -16.78 -14.73 13.61
CA ASN A 532 -17.64 -15.72 12.96
C ASN A 532 -19.13 -15.39 13.14
N VAL A 533 -19.54 -14.87 14.30
CA VAL A 533 -20.92 -14.44 14.55
C VAL A 533 -21.26 -13.17 13.78
N GLN A 534 -20.36 -12.18 13.77
CA GLN A 534 -20.59 -10.88 13.12
C GLN A 534 -20.09 -10.79 11.67
N LYS A 535 -19.63 -11.88 11.05
CA LYS A 535 -18.99 -11.90 9.70
C LYS A 535 -19.84 -11.33 8.57
N ASN A 536 -21.16 -11.33 8.74
CA ASN A 536 -22.12 -10.81 7.76
C ASN A 536 -22.61 -9.40 8.10
N ASP A 537 -22.24 -8.86 9.27
CA ASP A 537 -22.60 -7.51 9.66
C ASP A 537 -21.65 -6.49 9.02
N ARG A 538 -22.20 -5.64 8.14
CA ARG A 538 -21.46 -4.56 7.48
C ARG A 538 -20.80 -3.60 8.46
N ASN A 539 -21.46 -3.31 9.58
CA ASN A 539 -20.91 -2.37 10.54
C ASN A 539 -19.69 -2.98 11.23
N PHE A 540 -19.74 -4.28 11.50
CA PHE A 540 -18.64 -4.98 12.13
C PHE A 540 -17.37 -4.92 11.30
N TRP A 541 -17.38 -5.46 10.08
CA TRP A 541 -16.15 -5.52 9.29
C TRP A 541 -15.72 -4.17 8.74
N TYR A 542 -16.62 -3.21 8.53
CA TYR A 542 -16.24 -1.88 8.04
C TYR A 542 -15.72 -0.94 9.15
N TRP A 543 -16.21 -1.07 10.39
CA TRP A 543 -15.92 -0.12 11.47
C TRP A 543 -15.05 -0.68 12.59
N THR A 544 -14.65 -1.95 12.52
CA THR A 544 -13.83 -2.58 13.56
C THR A 544 -12.39 -2.76 13.09
N SER A 545 -11.43 -2.35 13.91
CA SER A 545 -10.00 -2.61 13.70
C SER A 545 -9.47 -3.56 14.76
N ILE A 546 -8.64 -4.52 14.36
CA ILE A 546 -7.93 -5.41 15.31
C ILE A 546 -6.49 -4.93 15.48
N ILE A 547 -6.05 -4.82 16.73
CA ILE A 547 -4.68 -4.53 17.13
C ILE A 547 -4.17 -5.73 17.94
N PRO A 548 -3.45 -6.67 17.28
CA PRO A 548 -2.89 -7.82 17.95
C PRO A 548 -1.63 -7.46 18.73
N GLU A 549 -1.56 -7.94 19.97
CA GLU A 549 -0.43 -7.76 20.88
C GLU A 549 0.85 -8.32 20.28
N GLY A 550 1.94 -7.57 20.39
CA GLY A 550 3.25 -8.00 19.92
C GLY A 550 3.47 -7.97 18.41
N VAL A 551 2.50 -7.50 17.61
CA VAL A 551 2.66 -7.35 16.16
C VAL A 551 2.89 -5.88 15.80
N GLN A 552 4.12 -5.58 15.40
CA GLN A 552 4.49 -4.24 14.97
C GLN A 552 3.74 -3.82 13.71
N TYR A 553 3.51 -2.52 13.55
CA TYR A 553 2.79 -1.98 12.39
C TYR A 553 3.43 -2.38 11.05
N SER A 554 4.78 -2.42 10.97
CA SER A 554 5.50 -2.83 9.76
C SER A 554 5.19 -4.28 9.36
N GLN A 555 5.21 -5.19 10.33
CA GLN A 555 4.87 -6.61 10.11
C GLN A 555 3.39 -6.76 9.74
N HIS A 556 2.51 -6.01 10.43
CA HIS A 556 1.09 -5.99 10.13
C HIS A 556 0.80 -5.51 8.70
N LEU A 557 1.47 -4.43 8.29
CA LEU A 557 1.36 -3.89 6.93
C LEU A 557 1.79 -4.93 5.89
N GLU A 558 2.94 -5.57 6.08
CA GLU A 558 3.43 -6.63 5.18
C GLU A 558 2.43 -7.78 5.04
N VAL A 559 1.88 -8.25 6.17
CA VAL A 559 0.86 -9.30 6.18
C VAL A 559 -0.38 -8.89 5.37
N VAL A 560 -0.87 -7.67 5.58
CA VAL A 560 -2.06 -7.14 4.88
C VAL A 560 -1.79 -6.95 3.38
N THR A 561 -0.66 -6.37 2.99
CA THR A 561 -0.40 -6.01 1.59
C THR A 561 0.16 -7.17 0.75
N ALA A 562 0.90 -8.09 1.35
CA ALA A 562 1.60 -9.15 0.62
C ALA A 562 0.96 -10.54 0.79
N LEU A 563 0.48 -10.87 1.99
CA LEU A 563 0.00 -12.23 2.29
C LEU A 563 -1.50 -12.38 2.14
N HIS A 564 -2.31 -11.41 2.60
CA HIS A 564 -3.77 -11.50 2.52
C HIS A 564 -4.31 -11.76 1.10
N PRO A 565 -3.87 -11.07 0.03
CA PRO A 565 -4.41 -11.33 -1.31
C PRO A 565 -4.20 -12.78 -1.76
N ARG A 566 -3.01 -13.32 -1.50
CA ARG A 566 -2.65 -14.72 -1.82
C ARG A 566 -3.46 -15.71 -1.00
N MET A 567 -3.56 -15.49 0.30
CA MET A 567 -4.33 -16.35 1.20
C MET A 567 -5.82 -16.32 0.84
N LYS A 568 -6.42 -15.16 0.58
CA LYS A 568 -7.83 -15.05 0.18
C LYS A 568 -8.08 -15.76 -1.15
N LYS A 569 -7.20 -15.61 -2.15
CA LYS A 569 -7.29 -16.35 -3.42
C LYS A 569 -7.30 -17.87 -3.19
N LEU A 570 -6.32 -18.40 -2.45
CA LEU A 570 -6.25 -19.83 -2.14
C LEU A 570 -7.46 -20.32 -1.35
N ALA A 571 -7.90 -19.56 -0.34
CA ALA A 571 -9.06 -19.93 0.46
C ALA A 571 -10.35 -19.99 -0.38
N ARG A 572 -10.57 -19.08 -1.33
CA ARG A 572 -11.70 -19.18 -2.26
C ARG A 572 -11.60 -20.44 -3.13
N MET A 573 -10.46 -20.66 -3.76
CA MET A 573 -10.24 -21.82 -4.64
C MET A 573 -10.43 -23.15 -3.89
N MET A 574 -9.99 -23.22 -2.64
CA MET A 574 -10.19 -24.37 -1.78
C MET A 574 -11.69 -24.57 -1.47
N GLN A 575 -12.42 -23.50 -1.13
CA GLN A 575 -13.86 -23.56 -0.86
C GLN A 575 -14.66 -24.02 -2.09
N GLU A 576 -14.40 -23.43 -3.26
CA GLU A 576 -15.07 -23.77 -4.53
C GLU A 576 -14.88 -25.24 -4.92
N ARG A 577 -13.74 -25.84 -4.54
CA ARG A 577 -13.41 -27.23 -4.85
C ARG A 577 -13.77 -28.21 -3.73
N GLY A 578 -14.46 -27.75 -2.69
CA GLY A 578 -14.80 -28.57 -1.53
C GLY A 578 -13.57 -29.07 -0.75
N VAL A 579 -12.42 -28.41 -0.90
CA VAL A 579 -11.21 -28.71 -0.12
C VAL A 579 -11.37 -28.07 1.25
N ASN A 580 -11.09 -28.84 2.32
CA ASN A 580 -11.16 -28.33 3.68
C ASN A 580 -10.20 -27.13 3.83
N LEU A 581 -10.75 -25.97 4.20
CA LEU A 581 -9.99 -24.77 4.54
C LEU A 581 -9.20 -24.94 5.83
N GLY A 582 -9.65 -25.87 6.67
CA GLY A 582 -8.96 -26.19 7.89
C GLY A 582 -7.65 -26.89 7.61
N ILE A 583 -6.57 -26.22 8.02
CA ILE A 583 -5.23 -26.77 7.94
C ILE A 583 -5.00 -27.52 9.24
N GLY A 584 -5.16 -28.84 9.21
CA GLY A 584 -4.69 -29.70 10.28
C GLY A 584 -3.18 -29.47 10.47
N PHE A 585 -2.82 -28.85 11.58
CA PHE A 585 -1.46 -28.85 12.12
C PHE A 585 -1.45 -29.89 13.25
N ASP A 586 -1.52 -31.17 12.92
CA ASP A 586 -1.70 -32.24 13.91
C ASP A 586 -0.54 -32.41 14.91
N HIS A 587 0.48 -31.54 14.93
CA HIS A 587 1.70 -31.73 15.75
C HIS A 587 2.25 -30.49 16.47
N TYR A 588 1.46 -29.48 16.81
CA TYR A 588 1.97 -28.36 17.63
C TYR A 588 1.65 -28.39 19.13
N ASP A 589 0.82 -29.33 19.61
CA ASP A 589 0.48 -29.46 21.04
C ASP A 589 1.09 -30.69 21.75
N ALA A 590 1.96 -31.48 21.09
CA ALA A 590 2.65 -32.60 21.74
C ALA A 590 4.06 -32.19 22.19
N LEU A 591 4.17 -31.47 23.30
CA LEU A 591 5.34 -31.63 24.17
C LEU A 591 5.12 -32.94 24.94
N PRO A 592 6.06 -33.90 24.93
CA PRO A 592 5.93 -35.10 25.75
C PRO A 592 6.07 -34.73 27.22
N ASP A 593 4.97 -34.83 27.96
CA ASP A 593 4.97 -35.04 29.41
C ASP A 593 5.57 -36.42 29.70
N HIS A 594 6.89 -36.55 29.67
CA HIS A 594 7.62 -37.58 30.38
C HIS A 594 9.08 -37.14 30.50
N VAL A 595 9.48 -36.74 31.71
CA VAL A 595 10.53 -37.40 32.51
C VAL A 595 10.74 -36.61 33.81
N ALA A 596 10.65 -37.37 34.92
CA ALA A 596 11.23 -37.13 36.24
C ALA A 596 10.42 -36.32 37.29
N THR A 597 9.47 -36.98 37.92
CA THR A 597 9.55 -37.17 39.39
C THR A 597 10.34 -38.44 39.68
N ARG A 598 11.28 -38.34 40.63
CA ARG A 598 11.59 -39.45 41.54
C ARG A 598 10.46 -39.57 42.55
#